data_AF-A0A836U7M3-F1
#
_entry.id   AF-A0A836U7M3-F1
#
_cell.length_a   1.000
_cell.length_b   1.000
_cell.length_c   1.000
_cell.angle_alpha   90.00
_cell.angle_beta   90.00
_cell.angle_gamma   90.00
#
_symmetry.space_group_name_H-M   'P 1'
#
loop_
_entity.id
_entity.type
_entity.pdbx_description
1 polymer ?
#
loop_
_entity_poly.entity_id
_entity_poly.type
_entity_poly.pdbx_seq_one_letter_code
_entity_poly.pdbx_strand_id
1 'polypeptide(L)'
;MSTEHSKSTAPSVSRSAGVHRLEDLLTQLEGNGYQRNGHDEILKKAADAETYYGDNDLAIDVLRSKYLAPGETGPLQMWDRIARAMASVEEDAETWYDRFFSLLIDFKFIPGGRVMHGAGRDEAQRKPTLSNCYVIPIRED
;
A
#
# COMPACT_ATOMS: atom_id res chain seq x y z
N MET A 1 -49.26 -37.07 13.19
CA MET A 1 -48.25 -37.58 12.24
C MET A 1 -47.88 -36.39 11.36
N SER A 2 -47.02 -35.49 11.84
CA SER A 2 -45.55 -35.59 11.69
C SER A 2 -45.19 -35.49 10.20
N THR A 3 -44.52 -34.46 9.68
CA THR A 3 -43.38 -33.71 10.25
C THR A 3 -43.13 -32.45 9.42
N GLU A 4 -42.92 -31.33 10.11
CA GLU A 4 -42.31 -30.10 9.60
C GLU A 4 -40.88 -30.38 9.12
N HIS A 5 -40.50 -29.89 7.94
CA HIS A 5 -39.10 -29.86 7.51
C HIS A 5 -38.51 -28.48 7.86
N SER A 6 -38.07 -28.38 9.10
CA SER A 6 -37.11 -27.37 9.55
C SER A 6 -35.79 -27.58 8.82
N LYS A 7 -35.34 -26.59 8.03
CA LYS A 7 -33.94 -26.46 7.63
C LYS A 7 -33.32 -25.36 8.49
N SER A 8 -32.67 -25.80 9.56
CA SER A 8 -31.66 -25.03 10.29
C SER A 8 -30.27 -25.30 9.69
N THR A 9 -29.33 -24.41 9.98
CA THR A 9 -27.86 -24.40 9.69
C THR A 9 -27.46 -24.02 8.25
N ALA A 10 -26.55 -23.08 7.99
CA ALA A 10 -25.54 -22.39 8.81
C ALA A 10 -25.17 -21.02 8.18
N PRO A 11 -24.58 -20.06 8.92
CA PRO A 11 -24.08 -18.83 8.34
C PRO A 11 -22.81 -19.12 7.52
N SER A 12 -22.78 -18.66 6.27
CA SER A 12 -21.57 -18.74 5.43
C SER A 12 -20.52 -17.77 5.95
N VAL A 13 -19.35 -18.31 6.24
CA VAL A 13 -18.21 -17.64 6.86
C VAL A 13 -17.50 -16.80 5.79
N SER A 14 -17.69 -15.47 5.78
CA SER A 14 -16.91 -14.53 4.96
C SER A 14 -15.60 -14.08 5.63
N ARG A 15 -15.11 -14.82 6.63
CA ARG A 15 -13.97 -14.44 7.47
C ARG A 15 -12.58 -14.83 6.93
N SER A 16 -12.47 -15.61 5.85
CA SER A 16 -11.18 -16.20 5.42
C SER A 16 -10.43 -15.42 4.33
N ALA A 17 -11.13 -14.77 3.39
CA ALA A 17 -10.46 -14.16 2.22
C ALA A 17 -9.57 -12.95 2.59
N GLY A 18 -9.97 -12.16 3.61
CA GLY A 18 -9.21 -10.98 4.04
C GLY A 18 -7.98 -11.32 4.90
N VAL A 19 -8.03 -12.42 5.65
CA VAL A 19 -6.94 -12.85 6.55
C VAL A 19 -5.76 -13.37 5.74
N HIS A 20 -6.03 -14.27 4.78
CA HIS A 20 -5.00 -14.78 3.85
C HIS A 20 -4.32 -13.66 3.08
N ARG A 21 -5.08 -12.63 2.65
CA ARG A 21 -4.52 -11.49 1.93
C ARG A 21 -3.53 -10.66 2.76
N LEU A 22 -3.75 -10.51 4.06
CA LEU A 22 -2.81 -9.79 4.93
C LEU A 22 -1.55 -10.61 5.18
N GLU A 23 -1.69 -11.90 5.42
CA GLU A 23 -0.56 -12.81 5.65
C GLU A 23 0.36 -12.89 4.42
N ASP A 24 -0.24 -12.94 3.23
CA ASP A 24 0.49 -12.88 1.95
C ASP A 24 1.26 -11.56 1.82
N LEU A 25 0.63 -10.42 2.14
CA LEU A 25 1.29 -9.12 2.12
C LEU A 25 2.46 -9.09 3.09
N LEU A 26 2.27 -9.52 4.34
CA LEU A 26 3.34 -9.49 5.34
C LEU A 26 4.51 -10.40 4.95
N THR A 27 4.22 -11.58 4.40
CA THR A 27 5.23 -12.49 3.86
C THR A 27 6.02 -11.84 2.72
N GLN A 28 5.35 -11.08 1.85
CA GLN A 28 6.02 -10.30 0.81
C GLN A 28 6.93 -9.22 1.39
N LEU A 29 6.49 -8.48 2.41
CA LEU A 29 7.33 -7.44 3.04
C LEU A 29 8.61 -8.05 3.61
N GLU A 30 8.49 -9.18 4.31
CA GLU A 30 9.64 -9.90 4.87
C GLU A 30 10.56 -10.44 3.77
N GLY A 31 10.00 -10.96 2.69
CA GLY A 31 10.75 -11.39 1.50
C GLY A 31 11.49 -10.26 0.79
N ASN A 32 11.02 -9.02 0.91
CA ASN A 32 11.71 -7.83 0.40
C ASN A 32 12.78 -7.29 1.38
N GLY A 33 12.88 -7.84 2.60
CA GLY A 33 13.89 -7.46 3.60
C GLY A 33 13.36 -6.69 4.81
N TYR A 34 12.05 -6.41 4.91
CA TYR A 34 11.51 -5.64 6.03
C TYR A 34 11.58 -6.40 7.36
N GLN A 35 12.12 -5.75 8.38
CA GLN A 35 12.19 -6.26 9.74
C GLN A 35 10.99 -5.76 10.54
N ARG A 36 10.15 -6.66 11.05
CA ARG A 36 8.81 -6.29 11.58
C ARG A 36 8.78 -5.27 12.72
N ASN A 37 9.89 -5.01 13.43
CA ASN A 37 10.13 -3.86 14.32
C ASN A 37 8.96 -3.40 15.23
N GLY A 38 8.05 -4.30 15.61
CA GLY A 38 6.88 -4.00 16.45
C GLY A 38 5.73 -3.25 15.76
N HIS A 39 5.69 -3.20 14.43
CA HIS A 39 4.67 -2.46 13.68
C HIS A 39 3.41 -3.30 13.31
N ASP A 40 3.22 -4.51 13.85
CA ASP A 40 2.14 -5.42 13.41
C ASP A 40 0.74 -4.81 13.43
N GLU A 41 0.39 -4.07 14.49
CA GLU A 41 -0.93 -3.42 14.60
C GLU A 41 -1.14 -2.33 13.55
N ILE A 42 -0.10 -1.56 13.22
CA ILE A 42 -0.22 -0.51 12.21
C ILE A 42 -0.27 -1.09 10.80
N LEU A 43 0.50 -2.16 10.53
CA LEU A 43 0.45 -2.87 9.25
C LEU A 43 -0.94 -3.50 9.03
N LYS A 44 -1.53 -4.09 10.07
CA LYS A 44 -2.88 -4.63 10.02
C LYS A 44 -3.92 -3.56 9.71
N LYS A 45 -3.85 -2.39 10.36
CA LYS A 45 -4.76 -1.26 10.07
C LYS A 45 -4.56 -0.70 8.66
N ALA A 46 -3.30 -0.56 8.24
CA ALA A 46 -2.94 0.03 6.95
C ALA A 46 -3.23 -0.86 5.73
N ALA A 47 -3.63 -2.12 5.94
CA ALA A 47 -3.99 -3.03 4.85
C ALA A 47 -5.22 -2.56 4.05
N ASP A 48 -6.05 -1.70 4.66
CA ASP A 48 -7.25 -1.13 4.07
C ASP A 48 -7.43 0.33 4.48
N ALA A 49 -7.82 1.19 3.54
CA ALA A 49 -7.95 2.63 3.75
C ALA A 49 -9.04 2.99 4.78
N GLU A 50 -10.18 2.30 4.78
CA GLU A 50 -11.28 2.56 5.72
C GLU A 50 -10.86 2.16 7.13
N THR A 51 -10.16 1.03 7.28
CA THR A 51 -9.63 0.59 8.57
C THR A 51 -8.56 1.54 9.11
N TYR A 52 -7.72 2.12 8.24
CA TYR A 52 -6.64 3.02 8.64
C TYR A 52 -7.17 4.41 9.06
N TYR A 53 -8.07 5.01 8.27
CA TYR A 53 -8.55 6.38 8.47
C TYR A 53 -9.87 6.48 9.26
N GLY A 54 -10.59 5.38 9.46
CA GLY A 54 -11.84 5.37 10.23
C GLY A 54 -12.94 6.21 9.57
N ASP A 55 -13.37 7.27 10.25
CA ASP A 55 -14.45 8.17 9.85
C ASP A 55 -13.98 9.34 8.96
N ASN A 56 -12.70 9.39 8.58
CA ASN A 56 -12.16 10.44 7.71
C ASN A 56 -12.37 10.10 6.22
N ASP A 57 -13.62 10.23 5.77
CA ASP A 57 -14.03 9.96 4.38
C ASP A 57 -13.19 10.74 3.35
N LEU A 58 -12.84 12.00 3.65
CA LEU A 58 -12.02 12.82 2.76
C LEU A 58 -10.62 12.23 2.57
N ALA A 59 -9.97 11.75 3.64
CA ALA A 59 -8.66 11.13 3.53
C ALA A 59 -8.72 9.82 2.74
N ILE A 60 -9.77 9.02 2.96
CA ILE A 60 -10.02 7.77 2.24
C ILE A 60 -10.17 8.06 0.74
N ASP A 61 -11.00 9.03 0.37
CA ASP A 61 -11.26 9.41 -1.02
C ASP A 61 -10.01 9.98 -1.71
N VAL A 62 -9.26 10.83 -1.01
CA VAL A 62 -8.01 11.38 -1.54
C VAL A 62 -6.99 10.26 -1.75
N LEU A 63 -6.80 9.36 -0.78
CA LEU A 63 -5.85 8.25 -0.92
C LEU A 63 -6.21 7.37 -2.12
N ARG A 64 -7.48 6.92 -2.20
CA ARG A 64 -7.98 6.06 -3.27
C ARG A 64 -7.89 6.72 -4.64
N SER A 65 -8.31 7.97 -4.76
CA SER A 65 -8.39 8.65 -6.06
C SER A 65 -7.05 9.16 -6.57
N LYS A 66 -6.10 9.48 -5.67
CA LYS A 66 -4.84 10.15 -6.04
C LYS A 66 -3.61 9.26 -5.93
N TYR A 67 -3.57 8.27 -5.05
CA TYR A 67 -2.29 7.62 -4.71
C TYR A 67 -2.29 6.10 -4.80
N LEU A 68 -3.43 5.42 -4.59
CA LEU A 68 -3.50 3.97 -4.77
C LEU A 68 -3.43 3.58 -6.25
N ALA A 69 -2.59 2.60 -6.55
CA ALA A 69 -2.50 1.93 -7.83
C ALA A 69 -3.58 0.84 -7.95
N PRO A 70 -3.90 0.37 -9.18
CA PRO A 70 -4.83 -0.74 -9.37
C PRO A 70 -4.44 -1.97 -8.53
N GLY A 71 -5.38 -2.47 -7.71
CA GLY A 71 -5.16 -3.60 -6.82
C GLY A 71 -4.73 -3.25 -5.40
N GLU A 72 -4.32 -2.01 -5.14
CA GLU A 72 -4.02 -1.50 -3.79
C GLU A 72 -5.31 -1.11 -3.07
N THR A 73 -5.40 -1.44 -1.78
CA THR A 73 -6.60 -1.19 -0.95
C THR A 73 -6.34 -0.24 0.22
N GLY A 74 -5.09 -0.12 0.67
CA GLY A 74 -4.73 0.76 1.78
C GLY A 74 -3.30 1.28 1.67
N PRO A 75 -2.87 2.09 2.65
CA PRO A 75 -1.52 2.63 2.71
C PRO A 75 -0.43 1.56 2.66
N LEU A 76 -0.66 0.37 3.21
CA LEU A 76 0.33 -0.70 3.32
C LEU A 76 0.91 -1.08 1.95
N GLN A 77 0.06 -1.36 0.97
CA GLN A 77 0.51 -1.74 -0.36
C GLN A 77 1.22 -0.58 -1.08
N MET A 78 0.73 0.64 -0.87
CA MET A 78 1.37 1.84 -1.41
C MET A 78 2.77 2.06 -0.83
N TRP A 79 2.95 1.90 0.49
CA TRP A 79 4.26 2.00 1.14
C TRP A 79 5.23 0.93 0.63
N ASP A 80 4.77 -0.31 0.49
CA ASP A 80 5.55 -1.41 -0.11
C ASP A 80 5.99 -1.06 -1.53
N ARG A 81 5.05 -0.66 -2.41
CA ARG A 81 5.36 -0.28 -3.79
C ARG A 81 6.40 0.83 -3.86
N ILE A 82 6.25 1.90 -3.06
CA ILE A 82 7.19 3.02 -3.05
C ILE A 82 8.55 2.56 -2.52
N ALA A 83 8.60 1.83 -1.42
CA ALA A 83 9.85 1.33 -0.84
C ALA A 83 10.61 0.43 -1.80
N ARG A 84 9.93 -0.53 -2.45
CA ARG A 84 10.51 -1.40 -3.48
C ARG A 84 11.07 -0.59 -4.65
N ALA A 85 10.31 0.40 -5.12
CA ALA A 85 10.72 1.21 -6.26
C ALA A 85 11.93 2.09 -5.95
N MET A 86 12.08 2.57 -4.71
CA MET A 86 13.26 3.35 -4.31
C MET A 86 14.45 2.43 -4.02
N ALA A 87 14.23 1.28 -3.42
CA ALA A 87 15.28 0.32 -3.11
C ALA A 87 15.87 -0.37 -4.36
N SER A 88 15.10 -0.53 -5.44
CA SER A 88 15.54 -1.27 -6.63
C SER A 88 16.69 -0.64 -7.41
N VAL A 89 16.99 0.65 -7.14
CA VAL A 89 18.11 1.36 -7.77
C VAL A 89 19.35 1.41 -6.87
N GLU A 90 19.27 0.86 -5.66
CA GLU A 90 20.37 0.81 -4.69
C GLU A 90 21.18 -0.47 -4.83
N GLU A 91 22.45 -0.44 -4.42
CA GLU A 91 23.35 -1.62 -4.47
C GLU A 91 22.87 -2.76 -3.57
N ASP A 92 22.39 -2.43 -2.37
CA ASP A 92 21.82 -3.37 -1.40
C ASP A 92 20.32 -3.12 -1.23
N ALA A 93 19.54 -3.65 -2.17
CA ALA A 93 18.11 -3.41 -2.24
C ALA A 93 17.36 -3.89 -0.99
N GLU A 94 17.75 -5.00 -0.36
CA GLU A 94 17.06 -5.53 0.84
C GLU A 94 17.26 -4.59 2.04
N THR A 95 18.50 -4.16 2.31
CA THR A 95 18.80 -3.21 3.38
C THR A 95 18.11 -1.87 3.16
N TRP A 96 18.10 -1.37 1.93
CA TRP A 96 17.46 -0.08 1.62
C TRP A 96 15.94 -0.17 1.62
N TYR A 97 15.37 -1.31 1.21
CA TYR A 97 13.93 -1.54 1.31
C TYR A 97 13.45 -1.44 2.76
N ASP A 98 14.12 -2.11 3.70
CA ASP A 98 13.77 -2.02 5.12
C ASP A 98 13.78 -0.57 5.63
N ARG A 99 14.80 0.20 5.25
CA ARG A 99 14.94 1.61 5.63
C ARG A 99 13.86 2.50 5.03
N PHE A 100 13.60 2.37 3.73
CA PHE A 100 12.57 3.18 3.05
C PHE A 100 11.19 2.81 3.56
N PHE A 101 10.88 1.52 3.69
CA PHE A 101 9.60 1.08 4.23
C PHE A 101 9.42 1.56 5.67
N SER A 102 10.41 1.38 6.53
CA SER A 102 10.39 1.88 7.93
C SER A 102 10.19 3.39 8.04
N LEU A 103 10.69 4.16 7.06
CA LEU A 103 10.53 5.61 6.97
C LEU A 103 9.12 6.01 6.47
N LEU A 104 8.48 5.18 5.64
CA LEU A 104 7.16 5.43 5.07
C LEU A 104 6.00 4.96 5.98
N ILE A 105 6.23 3.92 6.78
CA ILE A 105 5.21 3.36 7.68
C ILE A 105 4.61 4.47 8.54
N ASP A 106 3.27 4.46 8.59
CA ASP A 106 2.46 5.42 9.34
C ASP A 106 2.68 6.87 8.91
N PHE A 107 3.10 7.08 7.66
CA PHE A 107 3.43 8.39 7.11
C PHE A 107 4.46 9.17 7.94
N LYS A 108 5.40 8.48 8.63
CA LYS A 108 6.54 9.12 9.30
C LYS A 108 7.31 10.07 8.37
N PHE A 109 7.34 9.74 7.08
CA PHE A 109 7.74 10.61 5.99
C PHE A 109 6.71 10.55 4.86
N ILE A 110 6.47 11.69 4.21
CA ILE A 110 5.55 11.81 3.07
C ILE A 110 6.34 12.28 1.85
N PRO A 111 6.58 11.41 0.85
CA PRO A 111 7.21 11.80 -0.40
C PRO A 111 6.35 12.82 -1.18
N GLY A 112 6.96 13.51 -2.14
CA GLY A 112 6.20 14.39 -3.04
C GLY A 112 5.09 13.64 -3.79
N GLY A 113 3.98 14.32 -4.10
CA GLY A 113 2.77 13.68 -4.64
C GLY A 113 2.99 12.82 -5.90
N ARG A 114 3.88 13.24 -6.81
CA ARG A 114 4.27 12.44 -7.99
C ARG A 114 5.02 11.16 -7.65
N VAL A 115 5.84 11.16 -6.60
CA VAL A 115 6.51 9.95 -6.11
C VAL A 115 5.48 8.99 -5.54
N MET A 116 4.59 9.47 -4.66
CA MET A 116 3.52 8.63 -4.09
C MET A 116 2.63 8.01 -5.18
N HIS A 117 2.23 8.82 -6.16
CA HIS A 117 1.37 8.37 -7.26
C HIS A 117 2.07 7.43 -8.24
N GLY A 118 3.36 7.65 -8.51
CA GLY A 118 4.02 7.13 -9.71
C GLY A 118 5.13 6.11 -9.48
N ALA A 119 5.75 6.08 -8.30
CA ALA A 119 6.85 5.14 -8.03
C ALA A 119 6.35 3.69 -8.14
N GLY A 120 7.11 2.84 -8.83
CA GLY A 120 6.80 1.41 -8.97
C GLY A 120 5.59 1.09 -9.87
N ARG A 121 5.21 2.01 -10.78
CA ARG A 121 4.10 1.82 -11.74
C ARG A 121 4.61 1.80 -13.18
N ASP A 122 5.57 0.94 -13.45
CA ASP A 122 6.21 0.81 -14.77
C ASP A 122 5.25 0.23 -15.82
N GLU A 123 4.23 -0.50 -15.40
CA GLU A 123 3.16 -1.07 -16.22
C GLU A 123 2.11 -0.06 -16.69
N ALA A 124 2.14 1.17 -16.18
CA ALA A 124 1.20 2.20 -16.61
C ALA A 124 1.42 2.55 -18.09
N GLN A 125 0.34 2.59 -18.88
CA GLN A 125 0.38 2.93 -20.31
C GLN A 125 1.15 4.23 -20.60
N ARG A 126 1.09 5.19 -19.67
CA ARG A 126 1.93 6.38 -19.65
C ARG A 126 2.73 6.42 -18.36
N LYS A 127 4.03 6.12 -18.46
CA LYS A 127 4.95 6.16 -17.31
C LYS A 127 4.95 7.55 -16.65
N PRO A 128 4.62 7.66 -15.36
CA PRO A 128 4.64 8.94 -14.66
C PRO A 128 6.07 9.46 -14.47
N THR A 129 6.27 10.77 -14.59
CA THR A 129 7.47 11.41 -14.05
C THR A 129 7.34 11.56 -12.53
N LEU A 130 8.41 11.24 -11.81
CA LEU A 130 8.50 11.38 -10.36
C LEU A 130 8.90 12.80 -9.93
N SER A 131 9.45 13.61 -10.85
CA SER A 131 9.87 14.99 -10.59
C SER A 131 8.70 15.96 -10.66
N ASN A 132 8.53 16.77 -9.62
CA ASN A 132 7.45 17.77 -9.53
C ASN A 132 7.79 19.10 -10.24
N CYS A 133 8.99 19.62 -10.00
CA CYS A 133 9.37 20.97 -10.41
C CYS A 133 10.48 20.90 -11.45
N TYR A 134 10.39 21.75 -12.47
CA TYR A 134 11.39 21.90 -13.52
C TYR A 134 11.80 23.36 -13.60
N VAL A 135 13.08 23.60 -13.80
CA VAL A 135 13.64 24.93 -14.05
C VAL A 135 14.30 24.88 -15.42
N ILE A 136 13.86 25.75 -16.32
CA ILE A 136 14.39 25.83 -17.69
C ILE A 136 15.01 27.22 -17.85
N PRO A 137 16.31 27.33 -18.16
CA PRO A 137 16.94 28.61 -18.42
C PRO A 137 16.42 29.21 -19.74
N ILE A 138 16.19 30.52 -19.73
CA ILE A 138 15.89 31.27 -20.97
C ILE A 138 17.21 31.40 -21.74
N ARG A 139 17.19 31.04 -23.02
CA ARG A 139 18.31 31.25 -23.95
C ARG A 139 17.94 32.42 -24.86
N GLU A 140 18.88 33.33 -25.07
CA GLU A 140 18.81 34.31 -26.15
C GLU A 140 19.21 33.62 -27.45
N ASP A 141 18.42 33.85 -28.50
CA ASP A 141 18.56 33.29 -29.85
C ASP A 141 19.90 33.67 -30.51
#